data_AF-A0A7V3FZN7-F1
#
_entry.id   AF-A0A7V3FZN7-F1
#
_cell.length_a   1.000
_cell.length_b   1.000
_cell.length_c   1.000
_cell.angle_alpha   90.00
_cell.angle_beta   90.00
_cell.angle_gamma   90.00
#
_symmetry.space_group_name_H-M   'P 1'
#
loop_
_entity.id
_entity.type
_entity.pdbx_description
1 polymer ?
#
loop_
_entity_poly.entity_id
_entity_poly.type
_entity_poly.pdbx_seq_one_letter_code
_entity_poly.pdbx_strand_id
1 'polypeptide(L)'
;MRIGILAAVLGLLLAGSVSAGDKPEAEKKVQNRYFEMRIYHAAPGKMKALHNRFQTHTCKLFEKHGMTIVGFWSPTDPKEAEKKLIYILAYPSKEARDKAWKAFRSDPDWLAAKKASEKDGTLVEKVEEIFLNPTEYSPLK
;
A
#
# COMPACT_ATOMS: atom_id res chain seq x y z
N MET A 1 43.50 -63.01 39.42
CA MET A 1 44.83 -62.90 38.81
C MET A 1 44.68 -62.63 37.32
N ARG A 2 44.75 -61.35 36.92
CA ARG A 2 45.47 -60.82 35.75
C ARG A 2 45.25 -59.30 35.71
N ILE A 3 46.38 -58.62 35.77
CA ILE A 3 46.62 -57.19 35.86
C ILE A 3 46.66 -56.62 34.42
N GLY A 4 46.28 -55.35 34.22
CA GLY A 4 46.49 -54.64 32.96
C GLY A 4 45.75 -53.29 32.93
N ILE A 5 46.23 -52.29 33.66
CA ILE A 5 46.99 -51.12 33.16
C ILE A 5 46.10 -49.97 32.67
N LEU A 6 46.16 -48.92 33.49
CA LEU A 6 45.88 -47.51 33.31
C LEU A 6 46.37 -46.95 31.96
N ALA A 7 45.53 -46.18 31.26
CA ALA A 7 45.98 -45.12 30.36
C ALA A 7 44.92 -44.02 30.30
N ALA A 8 45.10 -43.00 31.14
CA ALA A 8 44.49 -41.69 30.96
C ALA A 8 45.20 -41.01 29.79
N VAL A 9 44.45 -40.56 28.78
CA VAL A 9 44.94 -39.60 27.79
C VAL A 9 44.02 -38.39 27.81
N LEU A 10 44.59 -37.30 28.31
CA LEU A 10 44.10 -35.94 28.29
C LEU A 10 44.03 -35.48 26.82
N GLY A 11 42.82 -35.19 26.31
CA GLY A 11 42.62 -34.57 25.00
C GLY A 11 42.07 -33.16 25.18
N LEU A 12 42.92 -32.15 24.97
CA LEU A 12 42.59 -30.73 25.03
C LEU A 12 42.03 -30.26 23.68
N LEU A 13 40.90 -29.52 23.74
CA LEU A 13 40.36 -28.52 22.80
C LEU A 13 40.01 -28.93 21.35
N LEU A 14 38.73 -28.71 21.00
CA LEU A 14 38.35 -27.72 19.97
C LEU A 14 36.89 -27.30 20.21
N ALA A 15 36.70 -26.03 20.55
CA ALA A 15 35.39 -25.38 20.59
C ALA A 15 34.86 -25.30 19.15
N GLY A 16 33.87 -26.14 18.82
CA GLY A 16 33.14 -26.05 17.57
C GLY A 16 32.07 -24.96 17.68
N SER A 17 32.35 -23.79 17.12
CA SER A 17 31.38 -22.72 16.91
C SER A 17 30.29 -23.21 15.96
N VAL A 18 29.11 -23.55 16.49
CA VAL A 18 27.93 -23.77 15.64
C VAL A 18 27.44 -22.40 15.20
N SER A 19 27.66 -22.14 13.91
CA SER A 19 27.24 -20.93 13.20
C SER A 19 25.79 -20.59 13.53
N ALA A 20 25.52 -19.31 13.80
CA ALA A 20 24.18 -18.75 13.90
C ALA A 20 23.49 -18.90 12.54
N GLY A 21 22.84 -20.06 12.36
CA GLY A 21 22.06 -20.39 11.17
C GLY A 21 20.90 -19.43 11.01
N ASP A 22 20.78 -18.91 9.80
CA ASP A 22 19.79 -17.96 9.34
C ASP A 22 18.38 -18.28 9.86
N LYS A 23 17.73 -17.29 10.47
CA LYS A 23 16.29 -17.33 10.67
C LYS A 23 15.64 -17.52 9.30
N PRO A 24 14.67 -18.44 9.13
CA PRO A 24 13.90 -18.49 7.90
C PRO A 24 13.23 -17.11 7.73
N GLU A 25 13.64 -16.39 6.70
CA GLU A 25 12.98 -15.18 6.26
C GLU A 25 11.54 -15.57 5.94
N ALA A 26 10.58 -15.01 6.67
CA ALA A 26 9.18 -15.32 6.47
C ALA A 26 8.84 -15.12 4.99
N GLU A 27 8.43 -16.19 4.30
CA GLU A 27 7.92 -16.11 2.94
C GLU A 27 6.84 -15.01 2.92
N LYS A 28 7.15 -13.87 2.31
CA LYS A 28 6.14 -12.87 1.98
C LYS A 28 5.16 -13.58 1.07
N LYS A 29 4.00 -13.99 1.60
CA LYS A 29 2.86 -14.39 0.78
C LYS A 29 2.61 -13.24 -0.18
N VAL A 30 2.99 -13.45 -1.45
CA VAL A 30 2.63 -12.60 -2.57
C VAL A 30 1.11 -12.66 -2.63
N GLN A 31 0.48 -11.64 -2.08
CA GLN A 31 -0.96 -11.53 -2.13
C GLN A 31 -1.28 -10.95 -3.48
N ASN A 32 -1.59 -11.75 -4.51
CA ASN A 32 -1.95 -11.25 -5.84
C ASN A 32 -2.81 -9.98 -5.73
N ARG A 33 -2.19 -8.81 -5.92
CA ARG A 33 -2.86 -7.51 -5.74
C ARG A 33 -3.37 -7.01 -7.09
N TYR A 34 -4.61 -6.55 -7.08
CA TYR A 34 -5.19 -5.77 -8.16
C TYR A 34 -4.96 -4.29 -7.85
N PHE A 35 -4.30 -3.56 -8.75
CA PHE A 35 -4.01 -2.15 -8.57
C PHE A 35 -4.89 -1.27 -9.45
N GLU A 36 -5.16 -0.08 -8.96
CA GLU A 36 -5.90 0.95 -9.68
C GLU A 36 -5.14 2.27 -9.54
N MET A 37 -4.57 2.74 -10.65
CA MET A 37 -4.05 4.10 -10.75
C MET A 37 -5.19 5.03 -11.16
N ARG A 38 -5.28 6.16 -10.46
CA ARG A 38 -6.30 7.18 -10.71
C ARG A 38 -5.61 8.50 -10.92
N ILE A 39 -6.00 9.19 -12.00
CA ILE A 39 -5.58 10.56 -12.29
C ILE A 39 -6.82 11.44 -12.20
N TYR A 40 -6.84 12.30 -11.19
CA TYR A 40 -7.91 13.27 -10.99
C TYR A 40 -7.49 14.59 -11.63
N HIS A 41 -8.32 15.09 -12.54
CA HIS A 41 -8.18 16.42 -13.10
C HIS A 41 -9.04 17.38 -12.28
N ALA A 42 -8.37 18.22 -11.49
CA ALA A 42 -9.02 19.22 -10.66
C ALA A 42 -9.61 20.34 -11.53
N ALA A 43 -10.78 20.84 -11.13
CA ALA A 43 -11.30 22.07 -11.72
C ALA A 43 -10.35 23.25 -11.45
N PRO A 44 -10.32 24.28 -12.32
CA PRO A 44 -9.43 25.43 -12.15
C PRO A 44 -9.53 26.05 -10.74
N GLY A 45 -8.38 26.19 -10.07
CA GLY A 45 -8.29 26.76 -8.72
C GLY A 45 -8.80 25.86 -7.58
N LYS A 46 -9.17 24.61 -7.85
CA LYS A 46 -9.74 23.68 -6.85
C LYS A 46 -8.74 22.71 -6.23
N MET A 47 -7.48 22.67 -6.66
CA MET A 47 -6.50 21.69 -6.20
C MET A 47 -6.29 21.72 -4.68
N LYS A 48 -6.18 22.92 -4.07
CA LYS A 48 -6.05 23.05 -2.62
C LYS A 48 -7.24 22.46 -1.86
N ALA A 49 -8.46 22.72 -2.32
CA ALA A 49 -9.68 22.17 -1.71
C ALA A 49 -9.76 20.64 -1.89
N LEU A 50 -9.31 20.14 -3.06
CA LEU A 50 -9.22 18.71 -3.34
C LEU A 50 -8.25 18.02 -2.37
N HIS A 51 -7.03 18.54 -2.21
CA HIS A 51 -6.07 18.02 -1.24
C HIS A 51 -6.62 18.03 0.18
N ASN A 52 -7.28 19.11 0.59
CA ASN A 52 -7.90 19.18 1.92
C ASN A 52 -8.91 18.05 2.12
N ARG A 53 -9.81 17.80 1.16
CA ARG A 53 -10.76 16.67 1.24
C ARG A 53 -10.07 15.32 1.38
N PHE A 54 -8.97 15.11 0.66
CA PHE A 54 -8.21 13.87 0.77
C PHE A 54 -7.59 13.70 2.17
N GLN A 55 -6.95 14.75 2.68
CA GLN A 55 -6.27 14.74 3.98
C GLN A 55 -7.26 14.57 5.15
N THR A 56 -8.43 15.21 5.08
CA THR A 56 -9.36 15.24 6.22
C THR A 56 -10.39 14.11 6.19
N HIS A 57 -10.74 13.59 5.00
CA HIS A 57 -11.83 12.63 4.84
C HIS A 57 -11.44 11.40 3.99
N THR A 58 -11.04 11.61 2.73
CA THR A 58 -10.99 10.52 1.74
C THR A 58 -10.08 9.37 2.16
N CYS A 59 -8.87 9.66 2.67
CA CYS A 59 -7.92 8.60 3.02
C CYS A 59 -8.45 7.67 4.12
N LYS A 60 -9.04 8.23 5.18
CA LYS A 60 -9.65 7.44 6.27
C LYS A 60 -10.83 6.61 5.77
N LEU A 61 -11.60 7.15 4.83
CA LEU A 61 -12.73 6.44 4.23
C LEU A 61 -12.26 5.34 3.27
N PHE A 62 -11.19 5.55 2.51
CA PHE A 62 -10.57 4.48 1.72
C PHE A 62 -10.15 3.30 2.60
N GLU A 63 -9.46 3.58 3.71
CA GLU A 63 -9.06 2.57 4.69
C GLU A 63 -10.28 1.85 5.31
N LYS A 64 -11.31 2.61 5.72
CA LYS A 64 -12.59 2.07 6.23
C LYS A 64 -13.23 1.05 5.28
N HIS A 65 -13.12 1.27 3.97
CA HIS A 65 -13.70 0.41 2.94
C HIS A 65 -12.73 -0.64 2.39
N GLY A 66 -11.60 -0.87 3.06
CA GLY A 66 -10.63 -1.90 2.68
C GLY A 66 -9.83 -1.58 1.41
N MET A 67 -9.78 -0.31 1.01
CA MET A 67 -8.94 0.15 -0.10
C MET A 67 -7.55 0.44 0.43
N THR A 68 -6.54 -0.30 -0.03
CA THR A 68 -5.17 -0.09 0.43
C THR A 68 -4.55 1.08 -0.32
N ILE A 69 -4.11 2.12 0.38
CA ILE A 69 -3.41 3.26 -0.20
C ILE A 69 -1.95 2.86 -0.50
N VAL A 70 -1.53 2.98 -1.76
CA VAL A 70 -0.13 2.77 -2.16
C VAL A 70 0.64 4.07 -2.12
N GLY A 71 0.04 5.17 -2.59
CA GLY A 71 0.68 6.48 -2.57
C GLY A 71 -0.08 7.53 -3.36
N PHE A 72 0.38 8.77 -3.23
CA PHE A 72 -0.13 9.97 -3.88
C PHE A 72 1.02 10.78 -4.45
N TRP A 73 0.81 11.40 -5.62
CA TRP A 73 1.79 12.21 -6.32
C TRP A 73 1.12 13.41 -6.98
N SER A 74 1.84 14.52 -7.01
CA SER A 74 1.60 15.63 -7.92
C SER A 74 2.64 15.60 -9.04
N PRO A 75 2.30 15.99 -10.28
CA PRO A 75 3.30 16.26 -11.30
C PRO A 75 4.42 17.17 -10.80
N THR A 76 5.63 16.98 -11.32
CA THR A 76 6.78 17.85 -11.00
C THR A 76 6.71 19.20 -11.71
N ASP A 77 6.00 19.28 -12.84
CA ASP A 77 5.66 20.55 -13.49
C ASP A 77 4.63 21.30 -12.61
N PRO A 78 4.93 22.54 -12.15
CA PRO A 78 4.02 23.27 -11.25
C PRO A 78 2.66 23.59 -11.86
N LYS A 79 2.57 23.82 -13.18
CA LYS A 79 1.28 24.11 -13.84
C LYS A 79 0.42 22.86 -13.92
N GLU A 80 1.03 21.70 -14.08
CA GLU A 80 0.33 20.42 -14.05
C GLU A 80 0.01 19.97 -12.62
N ALA A 81 0.84 20.32 -11.63
CA ALA A 81 0.58 20.08 -10.21
C ALA A 81 -0.73 20.74 -9.72
N GLU A 82 -1.07 21.90 -10.27
CA GLU A 82 -2.34 22.58 -9.99
C GLU A 82 -3.57 21.94 -10.69
N LYS A 83 -3.34 20.98 -11.59
CA LYS A 83 -4.39 20.34 -12.38
C LYS A 83 -4.57 18.88 -12.06
N LYS A 84 -3.54 18.16 -11.64
CA LYS A 84 -3.58 16.69 -11.50
C LYS A 84 -3.15 16.21 -10.13
N LEU A 85 -3.98 15.34 -9.57
CA LEU A 85 -3.62 14.47 -8.45
C LEU A 85 -3.58 13.03 -8.96
N ILE A 86 -2.44 12.37 -8.78
CA ILE A 86 -2.21 10.98 -9.20
C ILE A 86 -2.11 10.11 -7.95
N TYR A 87 -2.78 8.97 -7.91
CA TYR A 87 -2.65 8.05 -6.80
C TYR A 87 -2.94 6.61 -7.20
N ILE A 88 -2.48 5.68 -6.38
CA ILE A 88 -2.67 4.25 -6.60
C ILE A 88 -3.32 3.64 -5.37
N LEU A 89 -4.34 2.82 -5.62
CA LEU A 89 -4.97 1.95 -4.63
C LEU A 89 -4.70 0.49 -4.99
N ALA A 90 -4.64 -0.37 -3.98
CA ALA A 90 -4.50 -1.81 -4.11
C ALA A 90 -5.66 -2.56 -3.46
N TYR A 91 -6.02 -3.69 -4.06
CA TYR A 91 -7.13 -4.54 -3.66
C TYR A 91 -6.75 -6.02 -3.79
N PRO A 92 -7.44 -6.94 -3.09
CA PRO A 92 -7.25 -8.38 -3.28
C PRO A 92 -7.66 -8.89 -4.66
N SER A 93 -8.65 -8.25 -5.30
CA SER A 93 -9.14 -8.60 -6.63
C SER A 93 -9.96 -7.46 -7.23
N LYS A 94 -10.36 -7.58 -8.51
CA LYS A 94 -11.27 -6.65 -9.16
C LYS A 94 -12.65 -6.62 -8.47
N GLU A 95 -13.16 -7.77 -8.05
CA GLU A 95 -14.46 -7.89 -7.37
C GLU A 95 -14.42 -7.19 -6.01
N ALA A 96 -13.31 -7.36 -5.27
CA ALA A 96 -13.10 -6.64 -4.01
C ALA A 96 -13.04 -5.13 -4.22
N ARG A 97 -12.35 -4.67 -5.28
CA ARG A 97 -12.34 -3.25 -5.69
C ARG A 97 -13.75 -2.73 -5.95
N ASP A 98 -14.53 -3.45 -6.75
CA ASP A 98 -15.88 -2.99 -7.15
C ASP A 98 -16.82 -2.91 -5.95
N LYS A 99 -16.74 -3.89 -5.03
CA LYS A 99 -17.47 -3.87 -3.76
C LYS A 99 -17.05 -2.68 -2.88
N ALA A 100 -15.74 -2.45 -2.72
CA ALA A 100 -15.21 -1.36 -1.91
C ALA A 100 -15.66 0.01 -2.43
N TRP A 101 -15.57 0.25 -3.74
CA TRP A 101 -16.00 1.51 -4.33
C TRP A 101 -17.50 1.73 -4.25
N LYS A 102 -18.30 0.68 -4.39
CA LYS A 102 -19.76 0.77 -4.19
C LYS A 102 -20.07 1.20 -2.76
N ALA A 103 -19.45 0.56 -1.77
CA ALA A 103 -19.63 0.88 -0.36
C ALA A 103 -19.16 2.31 -0.03
N PHE A 104 -17.98 2.70 -0.48
CA PHE A 104 -17.43 4.05 -0.31
C PHE A 104 -18.36 5.14 -0.86
N ARG A 105 -18.87 4.97 -2.10
CA ARG A 105 -19.74 5.99 -2.72
C ARG A 105 -21.09 6.14 -2.03
N SER A 106 -21.57 5.09 -1.36
CA SER A 106 -22.79 5.12 -0.56
C SER A 106 -22.57 5.50 0.91
N ASP A 107 -21.33 5.68 1.35
CA ASP A 107 -21.03 5.99 2.74
C ASP A 107 -21.58 7.38 3.12
N PRO A 108 -22.40 7.50 4.18
CA PRO A 108 -22.93 8.79 4.62
C PRO A 108 -21.84 9.83 4.93
N ASP A 109 -20.70 9.41 5.48
CA ASP A 109 -19.57 10.28 5.81
C ASP A 109 -18.93 10.83 4.52
N TRP A 110 -18.83 9.98 3.49
CA TRP A 110 -18.36 10.41 2.16
C TRP A 110 -19.34 11.38 1.51
N LEU A 111 -20.64 11.09 1.53
CA LEU A 111 -21.65 11.95 0.94
C LEU A 111 -21.66 13.33 1.61
N ALA A 112 -21.55 13.38 2.93
CA ALA A 112 -21.44 14.62 3.70
C ALA A 112 -20.15 15.39 3.36
N ALA A 113 -19.00 14.70 3.38
CA ALA A 113 -17.70 15.29 3.04
C ALA A 113 -17.69 15.85 1.60
N LYS A 114 -18.22 15.10 0.64
CA LYS A 114 -18.34 15.53 -0.76
C LYS A 114 -19.19 16.79 -0.85
N LYS A 115 -20.41 16.78 -0.30
CA LYS A 115 -21.31 17.95 -0.30
C LYS A 115 -20.66 19.18 0.33
N ALA A 116 -20.02 19.04 1.48
CA ALA A 116 -19.36 20.15 2.16
C ALA A 116 -18.16 20.70 1.36
N SER A 117 -17.37 19.81 0.76
CA SER A 117 -16.19 20.19 -0.01
C SER A 117 -16.50 20.81 -1.37
N GLU A 118 -17.67 20.50 -1.95
CA GLU A 118 -18.09 20.95 -3.28
C GLU A 118 -19.13 22.09 -3.22
N LYS A 119 -19.31 22.71 -2.06
CA LYS A 119 -20.23 23.86 -1.88
C LYS A 119 -19.90 25.04 -2.82
N ASP A 120 -18.62 25.21 -3.14
CA ASP A 120 -18.11 26.26 -4.02
C ASP A 120 -17.89 25.74 -5.46
N GLY A 121 -18.54 24.64 -5.82
CA GLY A 121 -18.44 23.99 -7.13
C GLY A 121 -17.65 22.68 -7.11
N THR A 122 -17.76 21.95 -8.22
CA THR A 122 -17.10 20.65 -8.44
C THR A 122 -15.59 20.74 -8.26
N LEU A 123 -14.98 19.81 -7.52
CA LEU A 123 -13.53 19.78 -7.32
C LEU A 123 -12.78 19.02 -8.43
N VAL A 124 -13.41 18.03 -9.06
CA VAL A 124 -12.79 17.11 -10.04
C VAL A 124 -13.67 17.04 -11.28
N GLU A 125 -13.15 17.43 -12.44
CA GLU A 125 -13.89 17.47 -13.70
C GLU A 125 -13.78 16.14 -14.47
N LYS A 126 -12.65 15.46 -14.32
CA LYS A 126 -12.38 14.21 -15.00
C LYS A 126 -11.59 13.27 -14.09
N VAL A 127 -11.91 12.00 -14.19
CA VAL A 127 -11.12 10.92 -13.61
C VAL A 127 -10.68 9.98 -14.72
N GLU A 128 -9.39 9.66 -14.75
CA GLU A 128 -8.86 8.55 -15.53
C GLU A 128 -8.54 7.39 -14.58
N GLU A 129 -8.88 6.17 -15.00
CA GLU A 129 -8.67 4.93 -14.25
C GLU A 129 -7.81 4.00 -15.11
N ILE A 130 -6.73 3.49 -14.55
CA ILE A 130 -5.88 2.48 -15.18
C ILE A 130 -5.76 1.31 -14.21
N PHE A 131 -6.16 0.13 -14.65
CA PHE A 131 -6.12 -1.10 -13.87
C PHE A 131 -4.84 -1.87 -14.19
N LEU A 132 -4.16 -2.33 -13.15
CA LEU A 132 -2.80 -2.84 -13.24
C LEU A 132 -2.67 -4.15 -12.47
N ASN A 133 -2.06 -5.15 -13.12
CA ASN A 133 -1.53 -6.32 -12.43
C ASN A 133 -0.02 -6.12 -12.21
N PRO A 134 0.53 -6.51 -11.06
CA PRO A 134 1.97 -6.45 -10.84
C PRO A 134 2.67 -7.42 -11.79
N THR A 135 3.81 -7.01 -12.35
CA THR A 135 4.72 -7.93 -13.05
C THR A 135 5.45 -8.81 -12.04
N GLU A 136 6.04 -9.92 -12.50
CA GLU A 136 6.75 -10.90 -11.63
C GLU A 136 7.90 -10.29 -10.81
N TYR A 137 8.54 -9.26 -11.35
CA TYR A 137 9.65 -8.53 -10.72
C TYR A 137 9.17 -7.31 -9.91
N SER A 138 7.87 -7.08 -9.80
CA SER A 138 7.34 -6.01 -8.96
C SER A 138 7.55 -6.33 -7.48
N PRO A 139 8.12 -5.42 -6.68
CA PRO A 139 8.25 -5.62 -5.23
C PRO A 139 6.90 -5.48 -4.50
N LEU A 140 5.86 -4.99 -5.17
CA LEU A 140 4.54 -4.74 -4.60
C LEU A 140 3.53 -5.87 -4.87
N LYS A 141 3.99 -7.02 -5.38
CA LYS A 141 3.14 -8.17 -5.71
C LYS A 141 2.36 -8.75 -4.53
#